data_AF-A0A820BH04-F1
#
_entry.id   AF-A0A820BH04-F1
#
_cell.length_a   1.000
_cell.length_b   1.000
_cell.length_c   1.000
_cell.angle_alpha   90.00
_cell.angle_beta   90.00
_cell.angle_gamma   90.00
#
_symmetry.space_group_name_H-M   'P 1'
#
loop_
_entity.id
_entity.type
_entity.pdbx_description
1 polymer ?
#
loop_
_entity_poly.entity_id
_entity_poly.type
_entity_poly.pdbx_seq_one_letter_code
_entity_poly.pdbx_strand_id
1 'polypeptide(L)'
;NTGQLQVINEFERNYHPQQAIWWYTRECFAYQMLNRALRTLDADTIINMGFFLRDLHQQIQQLYEQQISTYDRKPLVVYRGQGFMKLDFEKLQNTKGGLISFNNFLSTSTNEKLSLSFAIDASTEPDKVGILFIMSIDPSIKSAPFASIKEVSYFKEEEEILFSMHTVFRVGTIKQMGNKNQLYQVELQLTSDDDQQLRLLTDRIREEADGDNEWERLGNLLLKIGQFNKAEELYNTLLEQTSDESEKAFYYNQLGDIHCKQGDYEKAIWYCEQGLRIKQKTLPPNHPDFATSYNNIASAYDKIGEHS
;
A
#
# COMPACT_ATOMS: atom_id res chain seq x y z
N ASN A 1 -9.05 -26.09 10.08
CA ASN A 1 -7.61 -26.33 10.34
C ASN A 1 -7.28 -25.71 11.69
N THR A 2 -7.09 -26.51 12.74
CA THR A 2 -7.04 -26.06 14.16
C THR A 2 -5.86 -25.13 14.47
N GLY A 3 -4.73 -25.28 13.78
CA GLY A 3 -3.55 -24.41 13.97
C GLY A 3 -3.75 -22.98 13.44
N GLN A 4 -4.43 -22.80 12.29
CA GLN A 4 -4.69 -21.46 11.75
C GLN A 4 -5.64 -20.66 12.64
N LEU A 5 -6.67 -21.30 13.21
CA LEU A 5 -7.60 -20.68 14.16
C LEU A 5 -6.89 -20.24 15.45
N GLN A 6 -5.91 -21.01 15.92
CA GLN A 6 -5.10 -20.61 17.07
C GLN A 6 -4.28 -19.36 16.78
N VAL A 7 -3.64 -19.29 15.61
CA VAL A 7 -2.85 -18.11 15.21
C VAL A 7 -3.74 -16.88 15.01
N ILE A 8 -4.96 -17.03 14.49
CA ILE A 8 -5.94 -15.93 14.39
C ILE A 8 -6.32 -15.42 15.78
N ASN A 9 -6.70 -16.31 16.69
CA ASN A 9 -7.06 -15.92 18.07
C ASN A 9 -5.89 -15.25 18.80
N GLU A 10 -4.66 -15.69 18.53
CA GLU A 10 -3.45 -15.09 19.08
C GLU A 10 -3.22 -13.69 18.50
N PHE A 11 -3.40 -13.53 17.18
CA PHE A 11 -3.33 -12.24 16.51
C PHE A 11 -4.35 -11.26 17.11
N GLU A 12 -5.62 -11.66 17.25
CA GLU A 12 -6.67 -10.80 17.81
C GLU A 12 -6.36 -10.32 19.24
N ARG A 13 -5.67 -11.13 20.04
CA ARG A 13 -5.37 -10.81 21.45
C ARG A 13 -4.06 -10.06 21.65
N ASN A 14 -3.06 -10.36 20.81
CA ASN A 14 -1.68 -9.95 21.05
C ASN A 14 -1.14 -9.00 19.98
N TYR A 15 -1.92 -8.67 18.95
CA TYR A 15 -1.49 -7.74 17.92
C TYR A 15 -1.23 -6.34 18.49
N HIS A 16 -0.13 -5.73 18.04
CA HIS A 16 0.21 -4.35 18.35
C HIS A 16 0.87 -3.70 17.12
N PRO A 17 0.62 -2.42 16.80
CA PRO A 17 1.13 -1.79 15.58
C PRO A 17 2.65 -1.88 15.36
N GLN A 18 3.48 -1.82 16.41
CA GLN A 18 4.94 -1.96 16.26
C GLN A 18 5.42 -3.39 15.99
N GLN A 19 4.50 -4.37 15.88
CA GLN A 19 4.81 -5.76 15.54
C GLN A 19 4.17 -6.18 14.21
N ALA A 20 3.68 -5.25 13.39
CA ALA A 20 3.03 -5.55 12.12
C ALA A 20 3.90 -6.40 11.19
N ILE A 21 5.19 -6.08 11.03
CA ILE A 21 6.13 -6.85 10.21
C ILE A 21 6.33 -8.27 10.76
N TRP A 22 6.41 -8.43 12.08
CA TRP A 22 6.55 -9.74 12.71
C TRP A 22 5.33 -10.62 12.42
N TRP A 23 4.13 -10.07 12.58
CA TRP A 23 2.89 -10.77 12.24
C TRP A 23 2.76 -11.03 10.74
N TYR A 24 3.20 -10.10 9.90
CA TYR A 24 3.18 -10.25 8.45
C TYR A 24 4.10 -11.39 7.98
N THR A 25 5.28 -11.55 8.59
CA THR A 25 6.27 -12.57 8.21
C THR A 25 6.07 -13.93 8.89
N ARG A 26 5.34 -13.98 10.00
CA ARG A 26 4.99 -15.24 10.68
C ARG A 26 4.24 -16.17 9.74
N GLU A 27 4.38 -17.49 9.95
CA GLU A 27 3.59 -18.56 9.29
C GLU A 27 2.08 -18.44 9.60
N CYS A 28 1.45 -17.40 9.08
CA CYS A 28 0.06 -17.08 9.29
C CYS A 28 -0.59 -16.68 7.97
N PHE A 29 -1.89 -16.41 8.06
CA PHE A 29 -2.69 -16.01 6.90
C PHE A 29 -2.29 -14.62 6.38
N ALA A 30 -1.67 -13.74 7.18
CA ALA A 30 -1.49 -12.33 6.84
C ALA A 30 -0.71 -12.12 5.53
N TYR A 31 0.49 -12.70 5.38
CA TYR A 31 1.27 -12.56 4.13
C TYR A 31 0.47 -12.99 2.90
N GLN A 32 -0.07 -14.22 2.93
CA GLN A 32 -0.71 -14.82 1.77
C GLN A 32 -2.05 -14.17 1.46
N MET A 33 -2.87 -13.91 2.49
CA MET A 33 -4.18 -13.30 2.39
C MET A 33 -4.06 -11.87 1.87
N LEU A 34 -3.21 -11.04 2.47
CA LEU A 34 -3.09 -9.62 2.08
C LEU A 34 -2.48 -9.48 0.70
N ASN A 35 -1.39 -10.21 0.40
CA ASN A 35 -0.81 -10.15 -0.94
C ASN A 35 -1.77 -10.67 -2.00
N ARG A 36 -2.62 -11.66 -1.68
CA ARG A 36 -3.67 -12.12 -2.60
C ARG A 36 -4.74 -11.05 -2.78
N ALA A 37 -5.27 -10.51 -1.69
CA ALA A 37 -6.33 -9.51 -1.70
C ALA A 37 -5.91 -8.26 -2.49
N LEU A 38 -4.68 -7.77 -2.30
CA LEU A 38 -4.12 -6.64 -3.04
C LEU A 38 -3.94 -6.96 -4.54
N ARG A 39 -3.56 -8.19 -4.89
CA ARG A 39 -3.43 -8.62 -6.29
C ARG A 39 -4.77 -8.78 -6.98
N THR A 40 -5.80 -9.25 -6.27
CA THR A 40 -7.13 -9.49 -6.83
C THR A 40 -8.10 -8.33 -6.60
N LEU A 41 -7.66 -7.25 -5.95
CA LEU A 41 -8.49 -6.11 -5.54
C LEU A 41 -9.72 -6.55 -4.74
N ASP A 42 -9.53 -7.49 -3.80
CA ASP A 42 -10.58 -7.94 -2.90
C ASP A 42 -10.87 -6.85 -1.85
N ALA A 43 -11.85 -6.00 -2.17
CA ALA A 43 -12.17 -4.80 -1.40
C ALA A 43 -12.54 -5.11 0.05
N ASP A 44 -13.30 -6.17 0.31
CA ASP A 44 -13.75 -6.50 1.66
C ASP A 44 -12.57 -6.87 2.56
N THR A 45 -11.67 -7.72 2.07
CA THR A 45 -10.45 -8.09 2.81
C THR A 45 -9.53 -6.87 3.01
N ILE A 46 -9.36 -6.02 1.98
CA ILE A 46 -8.53 -4.81 2.06
C ILE A 46 -9.10 -3.83 3.09
N ILE A 47 -10.41 -3.62 3.12
CA ILE A 47 -11.09 -2.72 4.06
C ILE A 47 -10.96 -3.27 5.48
N ASN A 48 -11.30 -4.53 5.70
CA ASN A 48 -11.27 -5.16 7.02
C ASN A 48 -9.85 -5.20 7.61
N MET A 49 -8.84 -5.37 6.77
CA MET A 49 -7.43 -5.40 7.18
C MET A 49 -6.73 -4.05 6.99
N GLY A 50 -7.46 -2.97 6.71
CA GLY A 50 -6.90 -1.66 6.41
C GLY A 50 -6.00 -1.12 7.53
N PHE A 51 -6.37 -1.37 8.79
CA PHE A 51 -5.55 -1.02 9.95
C PHE A 51 -4.17 -1.71 9.90
N PHE A 52 -4.13 -3.00 9.57
CA PHE A 52 -2.90 -3.77 9.50
C PHE A 52 -2.03 -3.36 8.30
N LEU A 53 -2.64 -3.07 7.14
CA LEU A 53 -1.93 -2.54 5.98
C LEU A 53 -1.26 -1.20 6.30
N ARG A 54 -1.97 -0.32 7.01
CA ARG A 54 -1.46 0.97 7.48
C ARG A 54 -0.29 0.78 8.45
N ASP A 55 -0.46 -0.05 9.47
CA ASP A 55 0.57 -0.26 10.50
C ASP A 55 1.83 -0.89 9.89
N LEU A 56 1.67 -1.85 8.96
CA LEU A 56 2.77 -2.45 8.22
C LEU A 56 3.52 -1.42 7.37
N HIS A 57 2.79 -0.55 6.65
CA HIS A 57 3.40 0.56 5.91
C HIS A 57 4.16 1.52 6.83
N GLN A 58 3.56 1.93 7.95
CA GLN A 58 4.19 2.83 8.92
C GLN A 58 5.45 2.23 9.53
N GLN A 59 5.43 0.94 9.87
CA GLN A 59 6.62 0.28 10.42
C GLN A 59 7.75 0.20 9.40
N ILE A 60 7.45 -0.11 8.13
CA ILE A 60 8.45 -0.08 7.05
C ILE A 60 9.01 1.33 6.87
N GLN A 61 8.17 2.36 6.88
CA GLN A 61 8.59 3.76 6.80
C GLN A 61 9.52 4.16 7.95
N GLN A 62 9.18 3.80 9.19
CA GLN A 62 10.00 4.09 10.36
C GLN A 62 11.37 3.41 10.27
N LEU A 63 11.41 2.13 9.86
CA LEU A 63 12.67 1.42 9.66
C LEU A 63 13.48 2.01 8.51
N TYR A 64 12.83 2.40 7.40
CA TYR A 64 13.47 3.08 6.28
C TYR A 64 14.17 4.36 6.76
N GLU A 65 13.50 5.21 7.53
CA GLU A 65 14.07 6.46 8.06
C GLU A 65 15.25 6.22 9.01
N GLN A 66 15.22 5.14 9.78
CA GLN A 66 16.33 4.74 10.65
C GLN A 66 17.53 4.19 9.85
N GLN A 67 17.25 3.42 8.80
CA GLN A 67 18.26 2.69 8.03
C GLN A 67 18.83 3.52 6.87
N ILE A 68 18.12 4.54 6.38
CA ILE A 68 18.51 5.25 5.16
C ILE A 68 19.93 5.84 5.23
N SER A 69 20.33 6.30 6.41
CA SER A 69 21.67 6.85 6.66
C SER A 69 22.80 5.83 6.53
N THR A 70 22.49 4.53 6.64
CA THR A 70 23.46 3.43 6.51
C THR A 70 23.78 3.10 5.06
N TYR A 71 22.95 3.55 4.10
CA TYR A 71 23.21 3.37 2.69
C TYR A 71 24.06 4.53 2.17
N ASP A 72 25.29 4.24 1.71
CA ASP A 72 26.30 5.18 1.20
C ASP A 72 25.93 5.86 -0.14
N ARG A 73 24.64 6.12 -0.39
CA ARG A 73 24.07 6.60 -1.68
C ARG A 73 24.42 5.73 -2.89
N LYS A 74 24.91 4.51 -2.64
CA LYS A 74 25.13 3.51 -3.69
C LYS A 74 23.81 2.78 -3.95
N PRO A 75 23.53 2.44 -5.22
CA PRO A 75 22.38 1.61 -5.52
C PRO A 75 22.47 0.27 -4.78
N LEU A 76 21.43 -0.07 -4.02
CA LEU A 76 21.25 -1.38 -3.42
C LEU A 76 20.71 -2.33 -4.49
N VAL A 77 21.27 -3.53 -4.59
CA VAL A 77 20.74 -4.56 -5.49
C VAL A 77 20.05 -5.63 -4.65
N VAL A 78 18.78 -5.88 -4.97
CA VAL A 78 17.98 -6.95 -4.35
C VAL A 78 17.41 -7.86 -5.42
N TYR A 79 17.09 -9.08 -5.01
CA TYR A 79 16.65 -10.16 -5.88
C TYR A 79 15.29 -10.68 -5.46
N ARG A 80 14.53 -11.15 -6.44
CA ARG A 80 13.26 -11.84 -6.18
C ARG A 80 13.02 -12.88 -7.26
N GLY A 81 12.93 -14.15 -6.86
CA GLY A 81 12.50 -15.22 -7.75
C GLY A 81 11.01 -15.49 -7.61
N GLN A 82 10.31 -15.64 -8.73
CA GLN A 82 8.92 -16.08 -8.71
C GLN A 82 8.49 -16.71 -10.03
N GLY A 83 7.34 -17.38 -10.00
CA GLY A 83 6.64 -17.83 -11.20
C GLY A 83 5.74 -16.76 -11.79
N PHE A 84 5.70 -16.68 -13.12
CA PHE A 84 4.70 -15.94 -13.88
C PHE A 84 3.91 -16.90 -14.76
N MET A 85 2.62 -16.63 -14.97
CA MET A 85 1.90 -17.26 -16.07
C MET A 85 2.54 -16.83 -17.40
N LYS A 86 2.65 -17.75 -18.36
CA LYS A 86 3.21 -17.45 -19.69
C LYS A 86 2.58 -16.23 -20.34
N LEU A 87 1.25 -16.10 -20.26
CA LEU A 87 0.49 -14.96 -20.78
C LEU A 87 0.90 -13.62 -20.14
N ASP A 88 1.14 -13.60 -18.83
CA ASP A 88 1.55 -12.39 -18.14
C ASP A 88 3.03 -12.07 -18.41
N PHE A 89 3.85 -13.09 -18.66
CA PHE A 89 5.22 -12.89 -19.09
C PHE A 89 5.32 -12.31 -20.51
N GLU A 90 4.48 -12.74 -21.44
CA GLU A 90 4.41 -12.14 -22.78
C GLU A 90 4.08 -10.63 -22.70
N LYS A 91 3.16 -10.25 -21.81
CA LYS A 91 2.90 -8.82 -21.53
C LYS A 91 4.14 -8.12 -20.97
N LEU A 92 4.83 -8.73 -20.00
CA LEU A 92 6.06 -8.17 -19.44
C LEU A 92 7.15 -7.97 -20.51
N GLN A 93 7.31 -8.90 -21.45
CA GLN A 93 8.26 -8.77 -22.56
C GLN A 93 7.96 -7.55 -23.44
N ASN A 94 6.68 -7.28 -23.67
CA ASN A 94 6.23 -6.10 -24.43
C ASN A 94 6.43 -4.78 -23.66
N THR A 95 6.59 -4.83 -22.33
CA THR A 95 6.87 -3.65 -21.49
C THR A 95 8.35 -3.30 -21.37
N LYS A 96 9.25 -3.91 -22.16
CA LYS A 96 10.69 -3.60 -22.13
C LYS A 96 10.94 -2.09 -22.36
N GLY A 97 11.64 -1.45 -21.43
CA GLY A 97 11.87 0.00 -21.42
C GLY A 97 10.69 0.83 -20.89
N GLY A 98 9.55 0.20 -20.57
CA GLY A 98 8.41 0.80 -19.90
C GLY A 98 8.43 0.60 -18.38
N LEU A 99 7.26 0.72 -17.75
CA LEU A 99 7.08 0.65 -16.30
C LEU A 99 6.29 -0.60 -15.89
N ILE A 100 6.64 -1.17 -14.74
CA ILE A 100 5.88 -2.21 -14.03
C ILE A 100 5.63 -1.75 -12.60
N SER A 101 4.41 -1.96 -12.09
CA SER A 101 4.07 -1.68 -10.69
C SER A 101 3.87 -2.98 -9.90
N PHE A 102 4.32 -2.96 -8.64
CA PHE A 102 3.99 -3.95 -7.63
C PHE A 102 3.00 -3.32 -6.65
N ASN A 103 1.74 -3.73 -6.73
CA ASN A 103 0.65 -3.15 -5.95
C ASN A 103 0.52 -3.79 -4.55
N ASN A 104 1.41 -4.70 -4.19
CA ASN A 104 1.46 -5.38 -2.91
C ASN A 104 2.80 -5.14 -2.22
N PHE A 105 2.91 -5.54 -0.94
CA PHE A 105 4.19 -5.49 -0.24
C PHE A 105 5.17 -6.43 -0.92
N LEU A 106 6.31 -5.87 -1.34
CA LEU A 106 7.26 -6.59 -2.18
C LEU A 106 8.41 -7.12 -1.32
N SER A 107 8.38 -8.42 -1.08
CA SER A 107 9.43 -9.15 -0.38
C SER A 107 10.60 -9.47 -1.33
N THR A 108 11.82 -9.13 -0.95
CA THR A 108 13.03 -9.34 -1.76
C THR A 108 14.18 -9.81 -0.87
N SER A 109 15.26 -10.31 -1.46
CA SER A 109 16.44 -10.74 -0.72
C SER A 109 17.72 -10.17 -1.31
N THR A 110 18.73 -9.95 -0.46
CA THR A 110 20.11 -9.68 -0.88
C THR A 110 20.81 -10.94 -1.43
N ASN A 111 20.23 -12.13 -1.20
CA ASN A 111 20.78 -13.41 -1.64
C ASN A 111 20.22 -13.82 -3.01
N GLU A 112 21.04 -13.65 -4.05
CA GLU A 112 20.71 -14.04 -5.43
C GLU A 112 20.40 -15.54 -5.56
N LYS A 113 21.18 -16.40 -4.89
CA LYS A 113 21.04 -17.86 -5.04
C LYS A 113 19.72 -18.37 -4.48
N LEU A 114 19.33 -17.85 -3.31
CA LEU A 114 18.03 -18.15 -2.69
C LEU A 114 16.88 -17.66 -3.57
N SER A 115 16.99 -16.45 -4.11
CA SER A 115 15.98 -15.94 -5.04
C SER A 115 15.90 -16.79 -6.31
N LEU A 116 17.05 -17.18 -6.87
CA LEU A 116 17.11 -18.01 -8.07
C LEU A 116 16.46 -19.39 -7.85
N SER A 117 16.57 -20.01 -6.67
CA SER A 117 15.89 -21.29 -6.42
C SER A 117 14.38 -21.18 -6.54
N PHE A 118 13.77 -20.10 -6.03
CA PHE A 118 12.31 -19.88 -6.20
C PHE A 118 11.91 -19.73 -7.67
N ALA A 119 12.73 -19.05 -8.49
CA ALA A 119 12.48 -18.94 -9.92
C ALA A 119 12.62 -20.30 -10.63
N ILE A 120 13.65 -21.08 -10.28
CA ILE A 120 13.86 -22.42 -10.84
C ILE A 120 12.70 -23.35 -10.49
N ASP A 121 12.26 -23.36 -9.24
CA ASP A 121 11.15 -24.21 -8.78
C ASP A 121 9.87 -23.87 -9.55
N ALA A 122 9.56 -22.59 -9.72
CA ALA A 122 8.42 -22.15 -10.51
C ALA A 122 8.52 -22.50 -12.01
N SER A 123 9.73 -22.55 -12.57
CA SER A 123 9.96 -22.93 -13.97
C SER A 123 9.70 -24.41 -14.26
N THR A 124 9.41 -25.23 -13.24
CA THR A 124 9.06 -26.64 -13.42
C THR A 124 7.57 -26.83 -13.77
N GLU A 125 6.74 -25.82 -13.50
CA GLU A 125 5.30 -25.89 -13.77
C GLU A 125 5.00 -25.62 -15.27
N PRO A 126 4.16 -26.44 -15.93
CA PRO A 126 3.98 -26.38 -17.39
C PRO A 126 3.52 -25.03 -17.92
N ASP A 127 2.70 -24.30 -17.17
CA ASP A 127 2.07 -23.03 -17.60
C ASP A 127 2.78 -21.79 -17.05
N LYS A 128 3.89 -21.99 -16.33
CA LYS A 128 4.68 -20.91 -15.76
C LYS A 128 6.01 -20.71 -16.47
N VAL A 129 6.55 -19.52 -16.26
CA VAL A 129 7.96 -19.22 -16.43
C VAL A 129 8.52 -18.79 -15.09
N GLY A 130 9.71 -19.27 -14.77
CA GLY A 130 10.51 -18.76 -13.67
C GLY A 130 11.15 -17.44 -14.06
N ILE A 131 11.01 -16.44 -13.19
CA ILE A 131 11.64 -15.13 -13.35
C ILE A 131 12.48 -14.83 -12.13
N LEU A 132 13.75 -14.52 -12.35
CA LEU A 132 14.61 -13.85 -11.39
C LEU A 132 14.60 -12.35 -11.70
N PHE A 133 13.96 -11.57 -10.84
CA PHE A 133 14.11 -10.12 -10.86
C PHE A 133 15.42 -9.72 -10.20
N ILE A 134 16.17 -8.85 -10.86
CA ILE A 134 17.34 -8.16 -10.31
C ILE A 134 16.98 -6.68 -10.24
N MET A 135 16.81 -6.17 -9.03
CA MET A 135 16.23 -4.86 -8.79
C MET A 135 17.29 -3.92 -8.25
N SER A 136 17.57 -2.85 -8.99
CA SER A 136 18.48 -1.78 -8.59
C SER A 136 17.68 -0.66 -7.93
N ILE A 137 18.02 -0.36 -6.68
CA ILE A 137 17.28 0.50 -5.77
C ILE A 137 18.17 1.70 -5.45
N ASP A 138 17.73 2.91 -5.79
CA ASP A 138 18.35 4.13 -5.28
C ASP A 138 17.71 4.47 -3.93
N PRO A 139 18.46 4.37 -2.81
CA PRO A 139 17.91 4.65 -1.48
C PRO A 139 17.41 6.09 -1.33
N SER A 140 17.86 7.04 -2.14
CA SER A 140 17.43 8.44 -2.03
C SER A 140 15.98 8.68 -2.47
N ILE A 141 15.35 7.72 -3.16
CA ILE A 141 13.97 7.80 -3.63
C ILE A 141 13.01 7.55 -2.46
N LYS A 142 12.53 8.64 -1.85
CA LYS A 142 11.65 8.60 -0.67
C LYS A 142 10.24 8.08 -0.96
N SER A 143 9.78 8.09 -2.21
CA SER A 143 8.41 7.70 -2.56
C SER A 143 8.16 6.18 -2.50
N ALA A 144 9.21 5.38 -2.36
CA ALA A 144 9.16 3.93 -2.27
C ALA A 144 9.89 3.42 -1.03
N PRO A 145 9.29 3.55 0.18
CA PRO A 145 9.95 3.12 1.41
C PRO A 145 10.18 1.61 1.44
N PHE A 146 11.37 1.24 1.90
CA PHE A 146 11.80 -0.14 2.05
C PHE A 146 12.69 -0.29 3.29
N ALA A 147 12.76 -1.47 3.85
CA ALA A 147 13.64 -1.71 4.99
C ALA A 147 14.17 -3.14 4.98
N SER A 148 15.38 -3.31 5.51
CA SER A 148 15.79 -4.60 6.04
C SER A 148 14.94 -4.92 7.26
N ILE A 149 14.31 -6.09 7.25
CA ILE A 149 13.40 -6.51 8.32
C ILE A 149 14.00 -7.60 9.22
N LYS A 150 15.28 -7.94 9.05
CA LYS A 150 15.96 -9.02 9.77
C LYS A 150 15.72 -9.02 11.29
N GLU A 151 15.78 -7.83 11.92
CA GLU A 151 15.66 -7.70 13.38
C GLU A 151 14.22 -7.81 13.90
N VAL A 152 13.23 -7.57 13.04
CA VAL A 152 11.80 -7.52 13.40
C VAL A 152 10.96 -8.63 12.78
N SER A 153 11.52 -9.36 11.79
CA SER A 153 10.88 -10.50 11.13
C SER A 153 10.71 -11.68 12.09
N TYR A 154 9.68 -12.48 11.85
CA TYR A 154 9.52 -13.78 12.47
C TYR A 154 10.68 -14.73 12.06
N PHE A 155 11.13 -14.63 10.81
CA PHE A 155 12.23 -15.41 10.25
C PHE A 155 13.52 -14.58 10.21
N LYS A 156 14.27 -14.60 11.31
CA LYS A 156 15.49 -13.78 11.49
C LYS A 156 16.68 -14.18 10.60
N GLU A 157 16.66 -15.39 10.07
CA GLU A 157 17.71 -15.91 9.20
C GLU A 157 17.54 -15.44 7.74
N GLU A 158 16.38 -14.88 7.39
CA GLU A 158 16.14 -14.35 6.05
C GLU A 158 16.68 -12.92 5.97
N GLU A 159 17.66 -12.70 5.08
CA GLU A 159 18.10 -11.36 4.70
C GLU A 159 17.07 -10.70 3.78
N GLU A 160 15.88 -10.46 4.33
CA GLU A 160 14.74 -9.90 3.63
C GLU A 160 14.78 -8.37 3.62
N ILE A 161 14.65 -7.80 2.42
CA ILE A 161 14.34 -6.39 2.21
C ILE A 161 12.88 -6.31 1.78
N LEU A 162 12.05 -5.68 2.60
CA LEU A 162 10.62 -5.53 2.36
C LEU A 162 10.32 -4.11 1.90
N PHE A 163 9.68 -3.99 0.74
CA PHE A 163 9.16 -2.72 0.25
C PHE A 163 7.70 -2.58 0.61
N SER A 164 7.29 -1.32 0.77
CA SER A 164 5.87 -1.00 0.83
C SER A 164 5.15 -1.19 -0.51
N MET A 165 3.83 -1.01 -0.50
CA MET A 165 2.97 -1.17 -1.67
C MET A 165 3.17 -0.04 -2.70
N HIS A 166 2.69 -0.28 -3.93
CA HIS A 166 2.69 0.68 -5.04
C HIS A 166 4.08 1.09 -5.52
N THR A 167 5.06 0.19 -5.40
CA THR A 167 6.40 0.43 -5.92
C THR A 167 6.42 0.25 -7.43
N VAL A 168 7.02 1.20 -8.13
CA VAL A 168 7.11 1.23 -9.58
C VAL A 168 8.56 1.05 -10.00
N PHE A 169 8.78 0.21 -11.01
CA PHE A 169 10.09 -0.08 -11.56
C PHE A 169 10.08 0.12 -13.06
N ARG A 170 11.19 0.60 -13.60
CA ARG A 170 11.48 0.59 -15.03
C ARG A 170 12.01 -0.77 -15.42
N VAL A 171 11.41 -1.35 -16.46
CA VAL A 171 11.84 -2.65 -16.99
C VAL A 171 13.06 -2.46 -17.87
N GLY A 172 14.20 -3.00 -17.43
CA GLY A 172 15.47 -2.99 -18.13
C GLY A 172 15.60 -4.15 -19.11
N THR A 173 16.71 -4.88 -19.03
CA THR A 173 16.93 -6.02 -19.93
C THR A 173 16.20 -7.27 -19.44
N ILE A 174 15.66 -8.04 -20.39
CA ILE A 174 15.05 -9.35 -20.18
C ILE A 174 15.92 -10.35 -20.92
N LYS A 175 16.47 -11.33 -20.21
CA LYS A 175 17.39 -12.34 -20.75
C LYS A 175 16.92 -13.72 -20.36
N GLN A 176 16.93 -14.65 -21.30
CA GLN A 176 16.70 -16.06 -21.00
C GLN A 176 17.94 -16.67 -20.33
N MET A 177 17.75 -17.46 -19.29
CA MET A 177 18.83 -18.08 -18.53
C MET A 177 19.05 -19.54 -18.94
N GLY A 178 20.25 -19.83 -19.45
CA GLY A 178 20.70 -21.18 -19.79
C GLY A 178 19.86 -21.86 -20.87
N ASN A 179 19.90 -23.20 -20.89
CA ASN A 179 19.21 -24.02 -21.90
C ASN A 179 17.75 -24.37 -21.53
N LYS A 180 17.24 -23.86 -20.39
CA LYS A 180 15.86 -24.09 -19.97
C LYS A 180 14.96 -23.02 -20.59
N ASN A 181 13.97 -23.42 -21.39
CA ASN A 181 13.11 -22.49 -22.14
C ASN A 181 12.20 -21.59 -21.27
N GLN A 182 12.10 -21.88 -19.97
CA GLN A 182 11.13 -21.26 -19.07
C GLN A 182 11.78 -20.47 -17.93
N LEU A 183 13.07 -20.16 -17.99
CA LEU A 183 13.75 -19.39 -16.94
C LEU A 183 14.34 -18.09 -17.50
N TYR A 184 14.04 -16.97 -16.86
CA TYR A 184 14.44 -15.64 -17.33
C TYR A 184 14.97 -14.78 -16.19
N GLN A 185 15.88 -13.88 -16.53
CA GLN A 185 16.35 -12.79 -15.70
C GLN A 185 15.76 -11.49 -16.23
N VAL A 186 15.23 -10.67 -15.31
CA VAL A 186 14.64 -9.37 -15.63
C VAL A 186 15.29 -8.32 -14.74
N GLU A 187 15.99 -7.38 -15.36
CA GLU A 187 16.55 -6.22 -14.66
C GLU A 187 15.46 -5.17 -14.45
N LEU A 188 15.32 -4.68 -13.22
CA LEU A 188 14.38 -3.65 -12.82
C LEU A 188 15.14 -2.52 -12.14
N GLN A 189 14.74 -1.27 -12.41
CA GLN A 189 15.30 -0.09 -11.74
C GLN A 189 14.18 0.66 -11.03
N LEU A 190 14.33 0.91 -9.73
CA LEU A 190 13.35 1.68 -8.97
C LEU A 190 13.21 3.07 -9.60
N THR A 191 11.98 3.48 -9.85
CA THR A 191 11.68 4.80 -10.43
C THR A 191 11.31 5.79 -9.32
N SER A 192 11.67 7.06 -9.51
CA SER A 192 11.20 8.16 -8.66
C SER A 192 9.96 8.82 -9.25
N ASP A 193 9.30 9.66 -8.45
CA ASP A 193 8.17 10.49 -8.88
C ASP A 193 8.56 11.50 -9.99
N ASP A 194 9.87 11.66 -10.24
CA ASP A 194 10.41 12.51 -11.28
C ASP A 194 10.50 11.84 -12.65
N ASP A 195 10.17 10.54 -12.73
CA ASP A 195 10.21 9.78 -13.99
C ASP A 195 9.21 10.36 -15.01
N GLN A 196 9.71 10.75 -16.18
CA GLN A 196 8.91 11.41 -17.22
C GLN A 196 7.73 10.57 -17.70
N GLN A 197 7.88 9.25 -17.82
CA GLN A 197 6.78 8.38 -18.25
C GLN A 197 5.74 8.21 -17.15
N LEU A 198 6.18 8.10 -15.90
CA LEU A 198 5.29 8.04 -14.74
C LEU A 198 4.51 9.35 -14.58
N ARG A 199 5.17 10.50 -14.75
CA ARG A 199 4.52 11.82 -14.79
C ARG A 199 3.50 11.92 -15.91
N LEU A 200 3.86 11.62 -17.16
CA LEU A 200 2.93 11.63 -18.29
C LEU A 200 1.75 10.66 -18.14
N LEU A 201 1.95 9.52 -17.47
CA LEU A 201 0.87 8.59 -17.15
C LEU A 201 -0.05 9.20 -16.08
N THR A 202 0.54 9.82 -15.04
CA THR A 202 -0.19 10.48 -13.96
C THR A 202 -0.96 11.69 -14.47
N ASP A 203 -0.35 12.49 -15.36
CA ASP A 203 -0.94 13.64 -16.01
C ASP A 203 -2.07 13.22 -16.96
N ARG A 204 -1.93 12.14 -17.73
CA ARG A 204 -3.04 11.61 -18.54
C ARG A 204 -4.18 11.05 -17.70
N ILE A 205 -3.88 10.33 -16.62
CA ILE A 205 -4.92 9.86 -15.67
C ILE A 205 -5.62 11.06 -15.04
N ARG A 206 -4.90 12.16 -14.79
CA ARG A 206 -5.45 13.43 -14.29
C ARG A 206 -6.31 14.13 -15.35
N GLU A 207 -5.83 14.28 -16.58
CA GLU A 207 -6.57 14.85 -17.72
C GLU A 207 -7.84 14.05 -18.08
N GLU A 208 -7.81 12.73 -17.95
CA GLU A 208 -8.99 11.86 -18.15
C GLU A 208 -9.97 11.92 -16.96
N ALA A 209 -9.53 12.41 -15.79
CA ALA A 209 -10.34 12.57 -14.58
C ALA A 209 -10.93 13.98 -14.39
N ASP A 210 -10.66 14.91 -15.32
CA ASP A 210 -10.90 16.35 -15.23
C ASP A 210 -12.40 16.71 -15.36
N GLY A 211 -13.00 17.10 -14.23
CA GLY A 211 -14.36 17.62 -14.10
C GLY A 211 -14.65 18.04 -12.66
N ASP A 212 -15.51 19.05 -12.43
CA ASP A 212 -15.68 19.86 -11.19
C ASP A 212 -15.68 19.13 -9.81
N ASN A 213 -15.79 17.80 -9.75
CA ASN A 213 -15.63 16.98 -8.52
C ASN A 213 -14.27 16.24 -8.45
N GLU A 214 -13.24 16.69 -9.15
CA GLU A 214 -11.96 15.97 -9.34
C GLU A 214 -11.20 15.72 -8.03
N TRP A 215 -11.05 16.74 -7.19
CA TRP A 215 -10.32 16.61 -5.93
C TRP A 215 -11.07 15.78 -4.89
N GLU A 216 -12.40 15.82 -4.92
CA GLU A 216 -13.25 14.94 -4.12
C GLU A 216 -13.14 13.49 -4.58
N ARG A 217 -13.09 13.25 -5.89
CA ARG A 217 -12.89 11.90 -6.45
C ARG A 217 -11.50 11.36 -6.14
N LEU A 218 -10.46 12.19 -6.22
CA LEU A 218 -9.10 11.81 -5.84
C LEU A 218 -9.02 11.50 -4.34
N GLY A 219 -9.59 12.36 -3.49
CA GLY A 219 -9.70 12.10 -2.05
C GLY A 219 -10.40 10.77 -1.78
N ASN A 220 -11.57 10.54 -2.38
CA ASN A 220 -12.31 9.27 -2.27
C ASN A 220 -11.52 8.06 -2.80
N LEU A 221 -10.75 8.22 -3.88
CA LEU A 221 -9.90 7.16 -4.41
C LEU A 221 -8.79 6.83 -3.40
N LEU A 222 -8.11 7.85 -2.86
CA LEU A 222 -7.08 7.71 -1.82
C LEU A 222 -7.63 6.99 -0.59
N LEU A 223 -8.87 7.31 -0.17
CA LEU A 223 -9.57 6.59 0.90
C LEU A 223 -9.82 5.12 0.56
N LYS A 224 -10.28 4.83 -0.66
CA LYS A 224 -10.57 3.46 -1.10
C LYS A 224 -9.33 2.58 -1.20
N ILE A 225 -8.17 3.17 -1.53
CA ILE A 225 -6.90 2.45 -1.62
C ILE A 225 -6.08 2.51 -0.31
N GLY A 226 -6.65 3.06 0.77
CA GLY A 226 -6.04 3.08 2.11
C GLY A 226 -4.92 4.11 2.30
N GLN A 227 -4.76 5.07 1.38
CA GLN A 227 -3.78 6.16 1.46
C GLN A 227 -4.31 7.31 2.33
N PHE A 228 -4.61 7.02 3.60
CA PHE A 228 -5.30 7.95 4.51
C PHE A 228 -4.53 9.25 4.76
N ASN A 229 -3.20 9.20 4.90
CA ASN A 229 -2.37 10.40 5.14
C ASN A 229 -2.41 11.35 3.93
N LYS A 230 -2.35 10.82 2.71
CA LYS A 230 -2.46 11.62 1.48
C LYS A 230 -3.87 12.18 1.29
N ALA A 231 -4.89 11.40 1.64
CA ALA A 231 -6.26 11.88 1.64
C ALA A 231 -6.46 13.01 2.67
N GLU A 232 -5.86 12.90 3.86
CA GLU A 232 -5.89 13.92 4.90
C GLU A 232 -5.21 15.22 4.45
N GLU A 233 -4.01 15.15 3.89
CA GLU A 233 -3.29 16.31 3.33
C GLU A 233 -4.12 17.02 2.24
N LEU A 234 -4.72 16.22 1.34
CA LEU A 234 -5.56 16.73 0.26
C LEU A 234 -6.80 17.45 0.82
N TYR A 235 -7.59 16.79 1.68
CA TYR A 235 -8.81 17.40 2.20
C TYR A 235 -8.55 18.59 3.12
N ASN A 236 -7.43 18.63 3.86
CA ASN A 236 -7.03 19.83 4.59
C ASN A 236 -6.70 21.00 3.64
N THR A 237 -5.99 20.72 2.55
CA THR A 237 -5.66 21.74 1.53
C THR A 237 -6.93 22.29 0.87
N LEU A 238 -7.89 21.41 0.50
CA LEU A 238 -9.17 21.82 -0.08
C LEU A 238 -10.00 22.64 0.91
N LEU A 239 -10.01 22.25 2.18
CA LEU A 239 -10.71 22.96 3.25
C LEU A 239 -10.19 24.39 3.44
N GLU A 240 -8.87 24.60 3.33
CA GLU A 240 -8.25 25.92 3.41
C GLU A 240 -8.53 26.81 2.18
N GLN A 241 -8.67 26.19 1.00
CA GLN A 241 -8.84 26.90 -0.27
C GLN A 241 -10.30 27.22 -0.60
N THR A 242 -11.24 26.40 -0.15
CA THR A 242 -12.65 26.62 -0.46
C THR A 242 -13.22 27.80 0.34
N SER A 243 -14.00 28.63 -0.36
CA SER A 243 -14.80 29.69 0.26
C SER A 243 -16.24 29.27 0.50
N ASP A 244 -16.65 28.11 -0.05
CA ASP A 244 -18.02 27.61 0.02
C ASP A 244 -18.26 26.83 1.32
N GLU A 245 -19.23 27.27 2.10
CA GLU A 245 -19.52 26.64 3.41
C GLU A 245 -20.10 25.22 3.26
N SER A 246 -20.83 24.93 2.18
CA SER A 246 -21.34 23.58 1.91
C SER A 246 -20.20 22.61 1.59
N GLU A 247 -19.22 23.04 0.79
CA GLU A 247 -18.02 22.25 0.48
C GLU A 247 -17.16 22.02 1.73
N LYS A 248 -16.95 23.06 2.57
CA LYS A 248 -16.26 22.89 3.87
C LYS A 248 -16.93 21.83 4.73
N ALA A 249 -18.26 21.84 4.80
CA ALA A 249 -19.02 20.84 5.53
C ALA A 249 -18.77 19.42 4.99
N PHE A 250 -18.60 19.26 3.68
CA PHE A 250 -18.24 17.97 3.09
C PHE A 250 -16.81 17.56 3.47
N TYR A 251 -15.81 18.42 3.29
CA TYR A 251 -14.41 18.12 3.62
C TYR A 251 -14.20 17.79 5.10
N TYR A 252 -14.88 18.51 6.00
CA TYR A 252 -14.88 18.18 7.42
C TYR A 252 -15.41 16.76 7.70
N ASN A 253 -16.45 16.31 7.00
CA ASN A 253 -16.93 14.94 7.15
C ASN A 253 -15.95 13.90 6.59
N GLN A 254 -15.24 14.21 5.50
CA GLN A 254 -14.21 13.33 4.95
C GLN A 254 -13.02 13.19 5.91
N LEU A 255 -12.55 14.29 6.49
CA LEU A 255 -11.50 14.28 7.53
C LEU A 255 -11.94 13.50 8.77
N GLY A 256 -13.21 13.62 9.16
CA GLY A 256 -13.79 12.79 10.22
C GLY A 256 -13.75 11.29 9.91
N ASP A 257 -14.15 10.88 8.70
CA ASP A 257 -14.06 9.48 8.25
C ASP A 257 -12.60 8.98 8.20
N ILE A 258 -11.68 9.81 7.72
CA ILE A 258 -10.23 9.51 7.71
C ILE A 258 -9.72 9.19 9.11
N HIS A 259 -9.99 10.08 10.07
CA HIS A 259 -9.51 9.89 11.44
C HIS A 259 -10.19 8.71 12.13
N CYS A 260 -11.46 8.45 11.84
CA CYS A 260 -12.14 7.25 12.31
C CYS A 260 -11.46 5.98 11.79
N LYS A 261 -11.09 5.94 10.49
CA LYS A 261 -10.34 4.83 9.87
C LYS A 261 -8.89 4.74 10.35
N GLN A 262 -8.29 5.86 10.76
CA GLN A 262 -6.98 5.90 11.37
C GLN A 262 -7.00 5.53 12.88
N GLY A 263 -8.18 5.40 13.49
CA GLY A 263 -8.33 5.07 14.91
C GLY A 263 -8.17 6.26 15.86
N ASP A 264 -8.09 7.49 15.35
CA ASP A 264 -8.09 8.72 16.13
C ASP A 264 -9.53 9.22 16.29
N TYR A 265 -10.29 8.53 17.14
CA TYR A 265 -11.73 8.72 17.25
C TYR A 265 -12.12 10.08 17.86
N GLU A 266 -11.29 10.65 18.75
CA GLU A 266 -11.52 11.99 19.32
C GLU A 266 -11.42 13.05 18.22
N LYS A 267 -10.38 12.97 17.38
CA LYS A 267 -10.20 13.89 16.25
C LYS A 267 -11.28 13.68 15.19
N ALA A 268 -11.71 12.43 14.97
CA ALA A 268 -12.80 12.10 14.07
C ALA A 268 -14.12 12.77 14.46
N ILE A 269 -14.48 12.70 15.76
CA ILE A 269 -15.68 13.36 16.31
C ILE A 269 -15.57 14.87 16.10
N TRP A 270 -14.43 15.47 16.45
CA TRP A 270 -14.23 16.92 16.32
C TRP A 270 -14.48 17.41 14.89
N TYR A 271 -13.91 16.73 13.89
CA TYR A 271 -14.10 17.09 12.49
C TYR A 271 -15.55 16.94 12.03
N CYS A 272 -16.22 15.84 12.40
CA CYS A 272 -17.63 15.63 12.05
C CYS A 272 -18.54 16.69 12.71
N GLU A 273 -18.24 17.12 13.93
CA GLU A 273 -18.97 18.19 14.62
C GLU A 273 -18.79 19.55 13.93
N GLN A 274 -17.59 19.86 13.42
CA GLN A 274 -17.38 21.09 12.62
C GLN A 274 -18.25 21.08 11.36
N GLY A 275 -18.24 19.97 10.61
CA GLY A 275 -19.06 19.82 9.41
C GLY A 275 -20.56 19.90 9.71
N LEU A 276 -21.00 19.27 10.80
CA LEU A 276 -22.39 19.32 11.26
C LEU A 276 -22.82 20.75 11.62
N ARG A 277 -21.97 21.51 12.31
CA ARG A 277 -22.26 22.89 12.70
C ARG A 277 -22.46 23.81 11.49
N ILE A 278 -21.71 23.59 10.41
CA ILE A 278 -21.88 24.35 9.17
C ILE A 278 -23.21 23.96 8.50
N LYS A 279 -23.48 22.66 8.34
CA LYS A 279 -24.75 22.17 7.79
C LYS A 279 -25.97 22.70 8.56
N GLN A 280 -25.88 22.80 9.89
CA GLN A 280 -26.98 23.33 10.72
C GLN A 280 -27.26 24.82 10.48
N LYS A 281 -26.27 25.58 9.98
CA LYS A 281 -26.44 26.99 9.63
C LYS A 281 -26.95 27.17 8.20
N THR A 282 -26.62 26.26 7.29
CA THR A 282 -26.88 26.41 5.85
C THR A 282 -28.10 25.63 5.35
N LEU A 283 -28.52 24.58 6.06
CA LEU A 283 -29.57 23.66 5.62
C LEU A 283 -30.80 23.71 6.54
N PRO A 284 -32.01 23.45 6.00
CA PRO A 284 -33.22 23.39 6.82
C PRO A 284 -33.16 22.22 7.82
N PRO A 285 -33.88 22.33 8.95
CA PRO A 285 -34.02 21.22 9.89
C PRO A 285 -34.49 19.94 9.19
N ASN A 286 -33.88 18.79 9.53
CA ASN A 286 -34.13 17.46 8.94
C ASN A 286 -33.59 17.24 7.51
N HIS A 287 -32.65 18.07 7.03
CA HIS A 287 -31.97 17.79 5.75
C HIS A 287 -31.22 16.45 5.79
N PRO A 288 -31.30 15.61 4.73
CA PRO A 288 -30.65 14.29 4.70
C PRO A 288 -29.13 14.34 4.93
N ASP A 289 -28.47 15.43 4.57
CA ASP A 289 -27.02 15.59 4.73
C ASP A 289 -26.54 15.60 6.18
N PHE A 290 -27.45 15.76 7.16
CA PHE A 290 -27.12 15.58 8.56
C PHE A 290 -26.78 14.12 8.90
N ALA A 291 -27.37 13.16 8.17
CA ALA A 291 -27.25 11.74 8.47
C ALA A 291 -25.79 11.25 8.40
N THR A 292 -25.01 11.71 7.42
CA THR A 292 -23.61 11.31 7.27
C THR A 292 -22.77 11.75 8.48
N SER A 293 -22.95 12.99 8.94
CA SER A 293 -22.22 13.52 10.10
C SER A 293 -22.59 12.78 11.38
N TYR A 294 -23.89 12.54 11.61
CA TYR A 294 -24.34 11.78 12.77
C TYR A 294 -23.88 10.33 12.75
N ASN A 295 -23.89 9.67 11.59
CA ASN A 295 -23.41 8.30 11.44
C ASN A 295 -21.91 8.19 11.74
N ASN A 296 -21.09 9.13 11.25
CA ASN A 296 -19.66 9.12 11.51
C ASN A 296 -19.35 9.39 12.99
N ILE A 297 -20.07 10.31 13.64
CA ILE A 297 -19.95 10.56 15.08
C ILE A 297 -20.36 9.32 15.88
N ALA A 298 -21.50 8.70 15.55
CA ALA A 298 -21.97 7.50 16.22
C ALA A 298 -20.99 6.34 16.06
N SER A 299 -20.44 6.15 14.86
CA SER A 299 -19.41 5.13 14.59
C SER A 299 -18.15 5.38 15.41
N ALA A 300 -17.71 6.64 15.54
CA ALA A 300 -16.55 6.97 16.35
C ALA A 300 -16.79 6.69 17.85
N TYR A 301 -17.97 7.03 18.38
CA TYR A 301 -18.33 6.72 19.77
C TYR A 301 -18.44 5.22 20.04
N ASP A 302 -19.03 4.45 19.10
CA ASP A 302 -19.12 2.99 19.20
C ASP A 302 -17.72 2.37 19.29
N LYS A 303 -16.80 2.83 18.43
CA LYS A 303 -15.40 2.38 18.45
C LYS A 303 -14.67 2.77 19.74
N ILE A 304 -14.89 3.97 20.28
CA ILE A 304 -14.33 4.34 21.60
C ILE A 304 -14.82 3.38 22.69
N GLY A 305 -16.11 3.02 22.67
CA GLY A 305 -16.71 2.08 23.62
C GLY A 305 -16.17 0.65 23.51
N GLU A 306 -15.82 0.19 22.30
CA GLU A 306 -15.17 -1.11 22.07
C GLU A 306 -13.68 -1.14 22.49
N HIS A 307 -13.03 0.02 22.54
CA HIS A 307 -11.62 0.18 22.90
C HIS A 307 -11.37 0.66 24.35
N SER A 308 -12.43 0.82 25.15
CA SER A 308 -12.39 1.21 26.57
C SER A 308 -12.47 0.00 27.51
#